data_AF-A0A202B4G0-F1
#
_entry.id   AF-A0A202B4G0-F1
#
_cell.length_a   1.000
_cell.length_b   1.000
_cell.length_c   1.000
_cell.angle_alpha   90.00
_cell.angle_beta   90.00
_cell.angle_gamma   90.00
#
_symmetry.space_group_name_H-M   'P 1'
#
loop_
_entity.id
_entity.type
_entity.pdbx_description
1 polymer ?
#
loop_
_entity_poly.entity_id
_entity_poly.type
_entity_poly.pdbx_seq_one_letter_code
_entity_poly.pdbx_strand_id
1 'polypeptide(L)'
;MRAADAGKSVSDKLARDSRLSAGLAAKLPPGTDLQQAAAGFRNLGSFVAAVHVCSNLGISFSELKGKMMSGDSLGQAIHALKPGVDADAAVRKARSQARVELAAAR
;
A
#
# COMPACT_ATOMS: atom_id res chain seq x y z
N MET A 1 1.22 -30.10 2.17
CA MET A 1 0.86 -28.66 2.08
C MET A 1 0.81 -28.29 0.60
N ARG A 2 -0.34 -27.86 0.07
CA ARG A 2 -0.51 -27.60 -1.37
C ARG A 2 0.27 -26.35 -1.81
N ALA A 3 0.99 -26.50 -2.92
CA ALA A 3 1.73 -25.48 -3.62
C ALA A 3 0.81 -24.38 -4.19
N ALA A 4 1.24 -23.13 -4.10
CA ALA A 4 0.66 -22.02 -4.86
C ALA A 4 1.76 -20.99 -5.20
N ASP A 5 2.25 -21.14 -6.43
CA ASP A 5 2.73 -20.10 -7.35
C ASP A 5 4.02 -19.31 -7.06
N ALA A 6 4.91 -19.34 -8.06
CA ALA A 6 6.18 -18.63 -8.13
C ALA A 6 5.99 -17.13 -8.42
N GLY A 7 5.27 -16.42 -7.55
CA GLY A 7 5.19 -14.97 -7.49
C GLY A 7 5.52 -14.49 -6.08
N LYS A 8 6.77 -14.04 -5.84
CA LYS A 8 7.25 -13.56 -4.53
C LYS A 8 6.17 -12.70 -3.84
N SER A 9 5.76 -13.09 -2.62
CA SER A 9 4.75 -12.37 -1.83
C SER A 9 5.18 -10.92 -1.63
N VAL A 10 4.22 -10.02 -1.39
CA VAL A 10 4.52 -8.62 -1.05
C VAL A 10 5.51 -8.56 0.13
N SER A 11 5.28 -9.42 1.12
CA SER A 11 6.15 -9.74 2.25
C SER A 11 7.59 -10.05 1.86
N ASP A 12 7.81 -11.00 0.94
CA ASP A 12 9.14 -11.38 0.47
C ASP A 12 9.87 -10.24 -0.25
N LYS A 13 9.13 -9.43 -1.02
CA LYS A 13 9.72 -8.29 -1.74
C LYS A 13 10.16 -7.22 -0.75
N LEU A 14 9.33 -6.90 0.24
CA LEU A 14 9.69 -5.96 1.30
C LEU A 14 10.88 -6.44 2.13
N ALA A 15 10.95 -7.74 2.42
CA ALA A 15 12.08 -8.32 3.16
C ALA A 15 13.40 -8.24 2.38
N ARG A 16 13.34 -8.34 1.04
CA ARG A 16 14.52 -8.22 0.17
C ARG A 16 14.94 -6.77 -0.06
N ASP A 17 13.98 -5.86 -0.14
CA ASP A 17 14.22 -4.44 -0.43
C ASP A 17 14.20 -3.58 0.85
N SER A 18 15.33 -3.52 1.56
CA SER A 18 15.44 -2.74 2.80
C SER A 18 15.19 -1.24 2.59
N ARG A 19 15.55 -0.69 1.40
CA ARG A 19 15.29 0.71 1.04
C ARG A 19 13.80 1.00 0.88
N LEU A 20 13.09 0.12 0.19
CA LEU A 20 11.65 0.24 0.01
C LEU A 20 10.95 0.15 1.37
N SER A 21 11.32 -0.84 2.18
CA SER A 21 10.80 -1.02 3.53
C SER A 21 11.04 0.21 4.40
N ALA A 22 12.24 0.79 4.40
CA ALA A 22 12.53 2.01 5.15
C ALA A 22 11.68 3.20 4.67
N GLY A 23 11.52 3.38 3.35
CA GLY A 23 10.70 4.45 2.78
C GLY A 23 9.22 4.33 3.13
N LEU A 24 8.68 3.10 3.18
CA LEU A 24 7.30 2.84 3.58
C LEU A 24 7.11 2.96 5.09
N ALA A 25 8.05 2.47 5.89
CA ALA A 25 8.02 2.62 7.35
C ALA A 25 8.01 4.09 7.76
N ALA A 26 8.74 4.96 7.07
CA ALA A 26 8.73 6.40 7.32
C ALA A 26 7.39 7.09 7.01
N LYS A 27 6.51 6.45 6.23
CA LYS A 27 5.17 6.96 5.87
C LYS A 27 4.06 6.35 6.71
N LEU A 28 4.37 5.29 7.47
CA LEU A 28 3.44 4.61 8.34
C LEU A 28 3.68 5.04 9.79
N PRO A 29 2.70 4.83 10.69
CA PRO A 29 2.89 5.06 12.10
C PRO A 29 4.12 4.31 12.64
N PRO A 30 4.90 4.91 13.56
CA PRO A 30 6.04 4.23 14.16
C PRO A 30 5.58 2.94 14.84
N GLY A 31 6.35 1.85 14.65
CA GLY A 31 5.99 0.52 15.15
C GLY A 31 5.05 -0.28 14.26
N THR A 32 4.64 0.25 13.10
CA THR A 32 3.86 -0.53 12.12
C THR A 32 4.72 -1.65 11.54
N ASP A 33 4.28 -2.89 11.73
CA ASP A 33 4.91 -4.04 11.09
C ASP A 33 4.54 -4.06 9.59
N LEU A 34 5.54 -3.89 8.73
CA LEU A 34 5.33 -3.84 7.27
C LEU A 34 4.81 -5.14 6.69
N GLN A 35 5.15 -6.28 7.28
CA GLN A 35 4.69 -7.60 6.82
C GLN A 35 3.20 -7.75 7.10
N GLN A 36 2.77 -7.38 8.31
CA GLN A 36 1.36 -7.32 8.69
C GLN A 36 0.63 -6.26 7.88
N ALA A 37 1.23 -5.09 7.65
CA ALA A 37 0.63 -4.03 6.85
C ALA A 37 0.38 -4.49 5.41
N ALA A 38 1.34 -5.20 4.80
CA ALA A 38 1.26 -5.75 3.45
C ALA A 38 0.36 -6.99 3.33
N ALA A 39 0.00 -7.64 4.43
CA ALA A 39 -0.87 -8.80 4.41
C ALA A 39 -2.24 -8.47 3.78
N GLY A 40 -2.70 -9.36 2.90
CA GLY A 40 -3.97 -9.23 2.15
C GLY A 40 -3.87 -8.40 0.86
N PHE A 41 -2.75 -7.70 0.62
CA PHE A 41 -2.55 -7.01 -0.65
C PHE A 41 -2.18 -8.00 -1.75
N ARG A 42 -2.90 -7.96 -2.87
CA ARG A 42 -2.66 -8.84 -4.03
C ARG A 42 -1.31 -8.62 -4.69
N ASN A 43 -0.75 -7.41 -4.61
CA ASN A 43 0.56 -7.09 -5.16
C ASN A 43 1.20 -5.89 -4.43
N LEU A 44 2.52 -5.76 -4.60
CA LEU A 44 3.33 -4.72 -3.96
C LEU A 44 2.93 -3.31 -4.40
N GLY A 45 2.57 -3.12 -5.68
CA GLY A 45 2.15 -1.83 -6.19
C GLY A 45 0.91 -1.28 -5.49
N SER A 46 -0.08 -2.14 -5.20
CA SER A 46 -1.28 -1.76 -4.46
C SER A 46 -1.00 -1.41 -3.00
N PHE A 47 -0.08 -2.14 -2.34
CA PHE A 47 0.33 -1.84 -0.98
C PHE A 47 1.04 -0.47 -0.91
N VAL A 48 2.06 -0.26 -1.74
CA VAL A 48 2.80 0.99 -1.79
C VAL A 48 1.89 2.17 -2.17
N ALA A 49 0.99 1.97 -3.13
CA ALA A 49 0.00 3.00 -3.47
C ALA A 49 -0.89 3.33 -2.27
N ALA A 50 -1.39 2.35 -1.51
CA ALA A 50 -2.20 2.61 -0.32
C ALA A 50 -1.44 3.44 0.74
N VAL A 51 -0.14 3.13 0.97
CA VAL A 51 0.71 3.93 1.87
C VAL A 51 0.85 5.37 1.37
N HIS A 52 1.09 5.58 0.07
CA HIS A 52 1.19 6.92 -0.51
C HIS A 52 -0.13 7.69 -0.46
N VAL A 53 -1.27 7.03 -0.65
CA VAL A 53 -2.60 7.64 -0.46
C VAL A 53 -2.76 8.16 0.97
N CYS A 54 -2.42 7.33 1.96
CA CYS A 54 -2.50 7.71 3.37
C CYS A 54 -1.63 8.92 3.68
N SER A 55 -0.39 8.91 3.19
CA SER A 55 0.55 10.00 3.37
C SER A 55 0.12 11.29 2.65
N ASN A 56 -0.42 11.19 1.42
CA ASN A 56 -0.82 12.35 0.61
C ASN A 56 -2.12 12.99 1.11
N LEU A 57 -3.08 12.18 1.56
CA LEU A 57 -4.39 12.67 1.99
C LEU A 57 -4.48 12.86 3.51
N GLY A 58 -3.49 12.40 4.28
CA GLY A 58 -3.50 12.42 5.74
C GLY A 58 -4.59 11.53 6.33
N ILE A 59 -4.86 10.37 5.73
CA ILE A 59 -5.86 9.41 6.21
C ILE A 59 -5.21 8.21 6.89
N SER A 60 -5.94 7.56 7.80
CA SER A 60 -5.47 6.40 8.55
C SER A 60 -5.23 5.20 7.64
N PHE A 61 -4.00 4.66 7.62
CA PHE A 61 -3.68 3.44 6.87
C PHE A 61 -4.48 2.22 7.35
N SER A 62 -4.72 2.11 8.66
CA SER A 62 -5.52 1.01 9.22
C SER A 62 -6.95 1.02 8.68
N GLU A 63 -7.60 2.19 8.62
CA GLU A 63 -8.96 2.32 8.08
C GLU A 63 -9.00 2.08 6.57
N LEU A 64 -8.03 2.63 5.82
CA LEU A 64 -7.93 2.40 4.37
C LEU A 64 -7.74 0.92 4.07
N LYS A 65 -6.85 0.25 4.80
CA LYS A 65 -6.64 -1.18 4.69
C LYS A 65 -7.92 -1.94 5.03
N GLY A 66 -8.60 -1.60 6.12
CA GLY A 66 -9.86 -2.24 6.52
C GLY A 66 -10.88 -2.25 5.38
N LYS A 67 -11.11 -1.09 4.75
CA LYS A 67 -11.98 -0.95 3.58
C LYS A 67 -11.55 -1.83 2.41
N MET A 68 -10.26 -1.80 2.06
CA MET A 68 -9.72 -2.62 0.98
C MET A 68 -9.86 -4.13 1.22
N MET A 69 -9.70 -4.58 2.48
CA MET A 69 -9.86 -5.98 2.85
C MET A 69 -11.33 -6.41 2.92
N SER A 70 -12.25 -5.46 3.13
CA SER A 70 -13.70 -5.70 3.01
C SER A 70 -14.18 -5.80 1.56
N GLY A 71 -13.31 -5.57 0.57
CA GLY A 71 -13.62 -5.70 -0.86
C GLY A 71 -13.66 -4.37 -1.61
N ASP A 72 -13.47 -3.24 -0.94
CA ASP A 72 -13.45 -1.94 -1.62
C ASP A 72 -12.21 -1.78 -2.50
N SER A 73 -12.40 -1.20 -3.68
CA SER A 73 -11.27 -0.70 -4.48
C SER A 73 -10.57 0.45 -3.76
N LEU A 74 -9.29 0.69 -4.05
CA LEU A 74 -8.54 1.80 -3.46
C LEU A 74 -9.27 3.16 -3.59
N GLY A 75 -9.89 3.43 -4.74
CA GLY A 75 -10.69 4.64 -4.96
C GLY A 75 -11.96 4.70 -4.10
N GLN A 76 -12.67 3.57 -3.95
CA GLN A 76 -13.85 3.48 -3.08
C GLN A 76 -13.48 3.69 -1.62
N ALA A 77 -12.38 3.06 -1.16
CA ALA A 77 -11.87 3.23 0.18
C ALA A 77 -11.46 4.68 0.47
N ILE A 78 -10.81 5.35 -0.48
CA ILE A 78 -10.49 6.79 -0.37
C ILE A 78 -11.77 7.63 -0.25
N HIS A 79 -12.73 7.41 -1.14
CA HIS A 79 -13.97 8.17 -1.15
C HIS A 79 -14.77 7.97 0.15
N ALA A 80 -14.75 6.76 0.71
CA ALA A 80 -15.40 6.44 1.97
C ALA A 80 -14.74 7.11 3.19
N LEU A 81 -13.41 7.25 3.19
CA LEU A 81 -12.66 7.83 4.33
C LEU A 81 -12.50 9.33 4.23
N LYS A 82 -12.47 9.88 3.02
CA LYS A 82 -12.32 11.31 2.78
C LYS A 82 -13.29 11.77 1.68
N PRO A 83 -14.60 11.80 1.97
CA PRO A 83 -15.56 12.32 1.01
C PRO A 83 -15.23 13.78 0.69
N GLY A 84 -15.11 14.10 -0.60
CA GLY A 84 -14.75 15.45 -1.08
C GLY A 84 -13.36 15.58 -1.70
N VAL A 85 -12.51 14.55 -1.64
CA VAL A 85 -11.29 14.50 -2.49
C VAL A 85 -11.58 13.78 -3.81
N ASP A 86 -10.85 14.18 -4.85
CA ASP A 86 -10.83 13.44 -6.11
C ASP A 86 -10.07 12.13 -5.90
N ALA A 87 -10.84 11.06 -5.65
CA ALA A 87 -10.30 9.73 -5.40
C ALA A 87 -9.53 9.19 -6.60
N ASP A 88 -9.95 9.47 -7.83
CA ASP A 88 -9.26 9.03 -9.04
C ASP A 88 -7.90 9.73 -9.19
N ALA A 89 -7.84 11.04 -8.97
CA ALA A 89 -6.59 11.78 -8.96
C ALA A 89 -5.64 11.27 -7.86
N ALA A 90 -6.17 11.00 -6.66
CA ALA A 90 -5.38 10.44 -5.55
C ALA A 90 -4.83 9.04 -5.89
N VAL A 91 -5.66 8.15 -6.45
CA VAL A 91 -5.23 6.82 -6.89
C VAL A 91 -4.17 6.91 -7.97
N ARG A 92 -4.35 7.76 -8.99
CA ARG A 92 -3.38 7.94 -10.08
C ARG A 92 -2.05 8.46 -9.56
N LYS A 93 -2.08 9.47 -8.68
CA LYS A 93 -0.88 10.02 -8.05
C LYS A 93 -0.15 8.95 -7.24
N ALA A 94 -0.86 8.23 -6.38
CA ALA A 94 -0.27 7.20 -5.53
C ALA A 94 0.27 6.01 -6.33
N ARG A 95 -0.40 5.58 -7.40
CA ARG A 95 0.11 4.55 -8.32
C ARG A 95 1.39 5.01 -9.03
N SER A 96 1.45 6.27 -9.43
CA SER A 96 2.64 6.84 -10.06
C SER A 96 3.82 6.88 -9.08
N GLN A 97 3.58 7.34 -7.85
CA GLN A 97 4.57 7.32 -6.78
C GLN A 97 5.02 5.89 -6.45
N ALA A 98 4.09 4.94 -6.37
CA ALA A 98 4.41 3.54 -6.16
C ALA A 98 5.32 2.99 -7.27
N ARG A 99 5.03 3.29 -8.54
CA ARG A 99 5.89 2.86 -9.65
C ARG A 99 7.30 3.42 -9.55
N VAL A 100 7.46 4.70 -9.19
CA VAL A 100 8.77 5.32 -8.98
C VAL A 100 9.51 4.65 -7.82
N GLU A 101 8.82 4.41 -6.71
CA GLU A 101 9.42 3.81 -5.52
C GLU A 101 9.82 2.35 -5.75
N LEU A 102 8.98 1.58 -6.45
CA LEU A 102 9.29 0.21 -6.88
C LEU A 102 10.42 0.17 -7.92
N ALA A 103 10.56 1.19 -8.78
CA ALA A 103 11.66 1.27 -9.73
C ALA A 103 12.99 1.67 -9.06
N ALA A 104 12.92 2.38 -7.93
CA ALA A 104 14.09 2.74 -7.11
C ALA A 104 14.51 1.62 -6.13
N ALA A 105 13.62 0.65 -5.88
CA ALA A 105 13.92 -0.58 -5.14
C ALA A 105 14.96 -1.43 -5.91
N ARG A 106 15.86 -2.10 -5.20
CA ARG A 106 17.08 -2.74 -5.74
C ARG A 106 17.29 -4.11 -5.12
#